data_AF-A0A7Z6UYM6-F1
#
_entry.id   AF-A0A7Z6UYM6-F1
#
_cell.length_a   1.000
_cell.length_b   1.000
_cell.length_c   1.000
_cell.angle_alpha   90.00
_cell.angle_beta   90.00
_cell.angle_gamma   90.00
#
_symmetry.space_group_name_H-M   'P 1'
#
loop_
_entity.id
_entity.type
_entity.pdbx_description
1 polymer ?
#
loop_
_entity_poly.entity_id
_entity_poly.type
_entity_poly.pdbx_seq_one_letter_code
_entity_poly.pdbx_strand_id
1 'polypeptide(L)' 'LGSRRFFWVFAENITSQYIKEKAQFELGFYLPKGSYASALLKEIKHEKGENNDEF' A
#
# COMPACT_ATOMS: atom_id res chain seq x y z
N LEU A 1 -26.05 -13.78 3.81
CA LEU A 1 -26.18 -12.42 3.25
C LEU A 1 -24.77 -11.90 2.97
N GLY A 2 -24.40 -11.64 1.71
CA GLY A 2 -23.04 -11.20 1.36
C GLY A 2 -22.86 -9.69 1.57
N SER A 3 -21.67 -9.29 2.03
CA SER A 3 -21.29 -7.87 2.14
C SER A 3 -20.53 -7.44 0.88
N ARG A 4 -20.75 -6.20 0.42
CA ARG A 4 -20.05 -5.63 -0.74
C ARG A 4 -18.73 -4.99 -0.29
N ARG A 5 -17.64 -5.28 -1.02
CA ARG A 5 -16.36 -4.59 -0.88
C ARG A 5 -16.00 -3.91 -2.19
N PHE A 6 -15.40 -2.73 -2.09
CA PHE A 6 -14.78 -2.09 -3.24
C PHE A 6 -13.55 -2.87 -3.69
N PHE A 7 -13.33 -2.92 -5.00
CA PHE A 7 -12.16 -3.56 -5.59
C PHE A 7 -10.91 -2.67 -5.51
N TRP A 8 -11.13 -1.35 -5.51
CA TRP A 8 -10.09 -0.34 -5.45
C TRP A 8 -10.18 0.42 -4.14
N VAL A 9 -9.01 0.75 -3.58
CA VAL A 9 -8.89 1.67 -2.45
C VAL A 9 -7.95 2.78 -2.86
N PHE A 10 -8.32 4.02 -2.54
CA PHE A 10 -7.49 5.19 -2.77
C PHE A 10 -6.91 5.62 -1.42
N ALA A 11 -5.59 5.75 -1.35
CA ALA A 11 -4.93 6.29 -0.18
C ALA A 11 -5.15 7.81 -0.12
N GLU A 12 -5.59 8.30 1.03
CA GLU A 12 -5.88 9.72 1.24
C GLU A 12 -4.82 10.36 2.15
N ASN A 13 -4.70 11.69 2.12
CA ASN A 13 -3.79 12.46 2.97
C ASN A 13 -2.33 11.97 2.92
N ILE A 14 -1.85 11.65 1.72
CA ILE A 14 -0.51 11.11 1.52
C ILE A 14 0.53 12.17 1.89
N THR A 15 1.45 11.83 2.79
CA THR A 15 2.63 12.61 3.12
C THR A 15 3.86 11.73 3.00
N SER A 16 4.98 12.31 2.56
CA SER A 16 6.23 11.56 2.41
C SER A 16 7.41 12.40 2.84
N GLN A 17 8.35 11.79 3.55
CA GLN A 17 9.63 12.41 3.87
C GLN A 17 10.77 11.39 3.74
N TYR A 18 11.91 11.86 3.26
CA TYR A 18 13.14 11.08 3.21
C TYR A 18 14.14 11.64 4.22
N ILE A 19 14.47 10.83 5.22
CA ILE A 19 15.43 11.17 6.27
C ILE A 19 16.81 10.69 5.80
N LYS A 20 17.58 11.60 5.20
CA LYS A 20 18.88 11.31 4.58
C LYS A 20 19.87 10.71 5.57
N GLU A 21 19.86 11.20 6.80
CA GLU A 21 20.78 10.81 7.87
C GLU A 21 20.64 9.33 8.25
N LYS A 22 19.43 8.79 8.07
CA LYS A 22 19.10 7.38 8.38
C LYS A 22 18.91 6.53 7.11
N ALA A 23 19.08 7.11 5.93
CA ALA A 23 18.73 6.51 4.65
C ALA A 23 17.32 5.89 4.63
N GLN A 24 16.35 6.53 5.31
CA GLN A 24 15.02 5.98 5.55
C GLN A 24 13.94 6.81 4.86
N PHE A 25 12.98 6.13 4.23
CA PHE A 25 11.77 6.75 3.69
C PHE A 25 10.59 6.53 4.62
N GLU A 26 9.86 7.60 4.95
CA GLU A 26 8.65 7.55 5.74
C GLU A 26 7.47 8.01 4.88
N LEU A 27 6.39 7.22 4.94
CA LEU A 27 5.16 7.45 4.18
C LEU A 27 3.98 7.45 5.15
N GLY A 28 3.30 8.59 5.25
CA GLY A 28 2.02 8.73 5.94
C GLY A 28 0.87 8.65 4.94
N PHE A 29 -0.18 7.91 5.29
CA PHE A 29 -1.40 7.80 4.48
C PHE A 29 -2.59 7.37 5.34
N TYR A 30 -3.79 7.68 4.88
CA TYR A 30 -5.04 7.19 5.44
C TYR A 30 -5.67 6.15 4.51
N LEU A 31 -6.23 5.09 5.11
CA LEU A 31 -7.05 4.11 4.41
C LEU A 31 -8.40 3.96 5.12
N PRO A 32 -9.51 3.80 4.35
CA PRO A 32 -10.82 3.59 4.93
C PRO A 32 -10.88 2.25 5.68
N LYS A 33 -11.74 2.21 6.71
CA LYS A 33 -11.94 1.04 7.57
C LYS A 33 -12.21 -0.23 6.73
N GLY A 34 -11.49 -1.30 7.06
CA GLY A 34 -11.59 -2.58 6.35
C GLY A 34 -10.61 -2.73 5.18
N SER A 35 -9.77 -1.72 4.94
CA SER A 35 -8.61 -1.78 4.06
C SER A 35 -7.34 -2.07 4.87
N TYR A 36 -6.31 -2.62 4.21
CA TYR A 36 -5.07 -3.03 4.85
C TYR A 36 -3.88 -2.24 4.31
N ALA A 37 -3.06 -1.70 5.22
CA ALA A 37 -1.82 -1.01 4.86
C ALA A 37 -0.84 -1.91 4.09
N SER A 38 -0.84 -3.21 4.38
CA SER A 38 0.00 -4.19 3.68
C SER A 38 -0.34 -4.33 2.19
N ALA A 39 -1.59 -4.11 1.78
CA ALA A 39 -1.96 -4.13 0.37
C ALA A 39 -1.27 -2.99 -0.39
N LEU A 40 -1.31 -1.77 0.17
CA LEU A 40 -0.60 -0.63 -0.40
C LEU A 40 0.92 -0.84 -0.41
N LEU A 41 1.48 -1.36 0.69
CA LEU A 41 2.92 -1.61 0.78
C LEU A 41 3.40 -2.67 -0.21
N LYS A 42 2.59 -3.69 -0.54
CA LYS A 42 2.93 -4.67 -1.58
C LYS A 42 3.11 -4.00 -2.94
N GLU A 43 2.19 -3.12 -3.30
CA GLU A 43 2.27 -2.34 -4.55
C GLU A 43 3.50 -1.42 -4.54
N ILE A 44 3.79 -0.75 -3.43
CA ILE A 44 4.97 0.15 -3.36
C ILE A 44 6.28 -0.63 -3.41
N LYS A 45 6.33 -1.80 -2.78
CA LYS A 45 7.58 -2.53 -2.59
C LYS A 45 8.14 -3.04 -3.92
N HIS A 46 7.31 -3.23 -4.97
CA HIS A 46 7.72 -3.75 -6.28
C HIS A 46 8.84 -4.80 -6.16
N GLU A 47 8.71 -5.68 -5.15
CA GLU A 47 9.66 -6.74 -4.95
C GLU A 47 9.43 -7.64 -6.15
N LYS A 48 10.46 -7.87 -6.96
CA LYS A 48 10.43 -8.86 -8.02
C LYS A 48 10.31 -10.24 -7.37
N GLY A 49 9.13 -10.54 -6.83
CA GLY A 49 8.72 -11.90 -6.54
C GLY A 49 8.76 -12.64 -7.87
N GLU A 50 9.33 -13.83 -7.87
CA GLU A 50 9.32 -14.72 -9.03
C GLU A 50 7.93 -14.70 -9.69
N ASN A 51 7.91 -14.32 -10.96
CA ASN A 51 6.72 -14.29 -11.79
C ASN A 51 6.05 -15.67 -11.71
N ASN A 52 4.98 -15.78 -10.94
CA ASN A 52 3.98 -16.83 -11.06
C ASN A 52 2.62 -16.15 -11.26
N ASP A 53 2.60 -15.13 -12.13
CA ASP A 53 1.38 -14.59 -12.70
C ASP A 53 0.89 -15.57 -13.78
N GLU A 54 0.37 -16.73 -13.34
CA GLU A 54 -0.53 -17.52 -14.16
C GLU A 54 -1.95 -16.92 -14.01
N PHE A 55 -2.52 -16.58 -15.17
CA PHE A 55 -3.91 -16.20 -15.36
C PHE A 55 -4.89 -17.26 -14.85
#